data_AF-A0A7C9KN17-F1
#
_entry.id   AF-A0A7C9KN17-F1
#
_cell.length_a   1.000
_cell.length_b   1.000
_cell.length_c   1.000
_cell.angle_alpha   90.00
_cell.angle_beta   90.00
_cell.angle_gamma   90.00
#
_symmetry.space_group_name_H-M   'P 1'
#
loop_
_entity.id
_entity.type
_entity.pdbx_description
1 polymer ?
#
loop_
_entity_poly.entity_id
_entity_poly.type
_entity_poly.pdbx_seq_one_letter_code
_entity_poly.pdbx_strand_id
1 'polypeptide(L)' 'MASVINTNLASLYAQKNLSGAQNALSTSVERLSSGLRINRAKDDAAGLGISEKIKSQVTALNQGIRNANDAISMVQTA' A
#
# COMPACT_ATOMS: atom_id res chain seq x y z
N MET A 1 12.07 -36.72 30.45
CA MET A 1 11.38 -35.89 29.44
C MET A 1 10.05 -35.46 30.04
N ALA A 2 9.84 -34.16 30.25
CA ALA A 2 8.62 -33.66 30.87
C ALA A 2 7.43 -33.86 29.90
N SER A 3 6.61 -34.87 30.17
CA SER A 3 5.33 -35.05 29.49
C SER A 3 4.36 -34.00 30.03
N VAL A 4 4.18 -32.92 29.29
CA VAL A 4 3.18 -31.89 29.62
C VAL A 4 1.83 -32.39 29.10
N ILE A 5 1.09 -33.11 29.95
CA ILE A 5 -0.18 -33.78 29.58
C ILE A 5 -1.29 -32.75 29.26
N ASN A 6 -1.25 -31.56 29.86
CA ASN A 6 -2.33 -30.57 29.77
C ASN A 6 -2.06 -29.42 28.79
N THR A 7 -0.82 -29.23 28.31
CA THR A 7 -0.46 -28.12 27.41
C THR A 7 0.59 -28.55 26.41
N ASN A 8 0.18 -28.73 25.16
CA ASN A 8 1.08 -29.12 24.08
C ASN A 8 1.85 -27.91 23.55
N LEU A 9 3.06 -27.71 24.08
CA LEU A 9 3.93 -26.60 23.71
C LEU A 9 4.31 -26.63 22.21
N ALA A 10 4.52 -27.80 21.61
CA ALA A 10 4.83 -27.92 20.19
C ALA A 10 3.65 -27.46 19.31
N SER A 11 2.41 -27.82 19.69
CA SER A 11 1.19 -27.34 19.03
C SER A 11 1.05 -25.82 19.16
N LEU A 12 1.33 -25.25 20.34
CA LEU A 12 1.28 -23.80 20.54
C LEU A 12 2.32 -23.06 19.69
N TYR A 13 3.54 -23.58 19.59
CA TYR A 13 4.56 -23.03 18.69
C TYR A 13 4.14 -23.13 17.22
N ALA A 14 3.60 -24.27 16.80
CA ALA A 14 3.08 -24.46 15.45
C ALA A 14 1.94 -23.46 15.15
N GLN A 15 0.99 -23.27 16.07
CA GLN A 15 -0.10 -22.30 15.93
C GLN A 15 0.40 -20.85 15.87
N LYS A 16 1.40 -20.48 16.68
CA LYS A 16 2.02 -19.15 16.63
C LYS A 16 2.69 -18.90 15.28
N ASN A 17 3.45 -19.87 14.76
CA ASN A 17 4.08 -19.78 13.45
C ASN A 17 3.04 -19.74 12.32
N LEU A 18 1.97 -20.53 12.42
CA LEU A 18 0.85 -20.52 11.48
C LEU A 18 0.16 -19.15 11.44
N SER A 19 -0.10 -18.55 12.60
CA SER A 19 -0.68 -17.20 12.69
C SER A 19 0.24 -16.16 12.04
N GLY A 20 1.55 -16.26 12.26
CA GLY A 20 2.55 -15.42 11.56
C GLY A 20 2.51 -15.58 10.04
N ALA A 21 2.46 -16.83 9.55
CA ALA A 21 2.39 -17.14 8.12
C ALA A 21 1.07 -16.65 7.48
N GLN A 22 -0.05 -16.79 8.19
CA GLN A 22 -1.36 -16.28 7.75
C GLN A 22 -1.36 -14.76 7.62
N ASN A 23 -0.76 -14.04 8.57
CA ASN A 23 -0.62 -12.58 8.49
C ASN A 23 0.24 -12.16 7.29
N ALA A 24 1.38 -12.82 7.07
CA ALA A 24 2.24 -12.54 5.92
C ALA A 24 1.55 -12.83 4.58
N LEU A 25 0.78 -13.92 4.50
CA LEU A 25 -0.05 -14.24 3.34
C LEU A 25 -1.09 -13.16 3.09
N SER A 26 -1.81 -12.72 4.13
CA SER A 26 -2.82 -11.66 4.02
C SER A 26 -2.25 -10.36 3.45
N THR A 27 -1.08 -9.92 3.94
CA THR A 27 -0.37 -8.75 3.39
C THR A 27 0.06 -8.96 1.94
N SER A 28 0.50 -10.17 1.59
CA SER A 28 0.91 -10.50 0.21
C SER A 28 -0.28 -10.46 -0.76
N VAL A 29 -1.44 -10.97 -0.33
CA VAL A 29 -2.69 -10.91 -1.10
C VAL A 29 -3.17 -9.47 -1.23
N GLU A 30 -3.09 -8.65 -0.18
CA GLU A 30 -3.46 -7.23 -0.25
C GLU A 30 -2.61 -6.47 -1.27
N ARG A 31 -1.28 -6.66 -1.26
CA ARG A 31 -0.35 -6.07 -2.24
C ARG A 31 -0.57 -6.60 -3.66
N LEU A 32 -0.86 -7.89 -3.82
CA LEU A 32 -1.16 -8.48 -5.12
C LEU A 32 -2.45 -7.89 -5.69
N SER A 33 -3.50 -7.76 -4.86
CA SER A 33 -4.80 -7.24 -5.27
C SER A 33 -4.77 -5.75 -5.61
N SER A 34 -3.97 -4.95 -4.90
CA SER A 34 -3.86 -3.53 -5.18
C SER A 34 -2.81 -3.19 -6.25
N GLY A 35 -1.84 -4.08 -6.47
CA GLY A 35 -0.64 -3.81 -7.25
C GLY A 35 0.32 -2.80 -6.61
N LEU A 36 0.02 -2.33 -5.40
CA LEU A 36 0.81 -1.33 -4.68
C LEU A 36 1.61 -2.00 -3.55
N ARG A 37 2.88 -1.64 -3.44
CA ARG A 37 3.74 -2.08 -2.33
C ARG A 37 3.30 -1.47 -0.99
N ILE A 38 2.83 -0.22 -1.02
CA ILE A 38 2.40 0.54 0.15
C ILE A 38 0.89 0.77 -0.01
N ASN A 39 0.09 0.08 0.80
CA ASN A 39 -1.37 0.22 0.76
C ASN A 39 -1.88 1.12 1.87
N ARG A 40 -1.20 1.14 3.02
CA ARG A 40 -1.60 1.90 4.20
C ARG A 40 -0.42 2.65 4.81
N ALA A 41 -0.71 3.72 5.56
CA ALA A 41 0.31 4.49 6.29
C ALA A 41 1.09 3.62 7.31
N LYS A 42 0.50 2.51 7.76
CA LYS A 42 1.18 1.52 8.63
C LYS A 42 2.31 0.77 7.90
N ASP A 43 2.21 0.58 6.59
CA ASP A 43 3.20 -0.15 5.81
C ASP A 43 4.47 0.66 5.60
N ASP A 44 4.31 1.96 5.30
CA ASP A 44 5.39 2.94 5.14
C ASP A 44 4.80 4.37 5.13
N ALA A 45 4.78 5.02 6.30
CA ALA A 45 4.16 6.35 6.43
C ALA A 45 4.91 7.42 5.62
N ALA A 46 6.23 7.35 5.56
CA ALA A 46 7.06 8.30 4.82
C ALA A 46 6.92 8.07 3.30
N GLY A 47 6.99 6.81 2.86
CA GLY A 47 6.80 6.43 1.47
C GLY A 47 5.40 6.78 0.95
N LEU A 48 4.37 6.54 1.76
CA LEU A 48 3.00 6.96 1.42
C LEU A 48 2.90 8.48 1.30
N GLY A 49 3.42 9.23 2.29
CA GLY A 49 3.38 10.69 2.26
C GLY A 49 4.07 11.31 1.04
N ILE A 50 5.22 10.77 0.63
CA ILE A 50 5.92 11.19 -0.59
C ILE A 50 5.09 10.84 -1.83
N SER A 51 4.53 9.63 -1.90
CA SER A 51 3.71 9.20 -3.05
C SER A 51 2.47 10.08 -3.24
N GLU A 52 1.78 10.46 -2.16
CA GLU A 52 0.63 11.37 -2.22
C GLU A 52 1.04 12.79 -2.61
N LYS A 53 2.20 13.27 -2.15
CA LYS A 53 2.76 14.55 -2.60
C LYS A 53 3.08 14.55 -4.10
N ILE A 54 3.65 13.46 -4.62
CA ILE A 54 3.93 13.32 -6.06
C ILE A 54 2.62 13.24 -6.84
N LYS A 55 1.64 12.49 -6.36
CA LYS A 55 0.31 12.36 -6.98
C LYS A 55 -0.41 13.70 -7.07
N SER A 56 -0.33 14.53 -6.02
CA SER A 56 -0.91 15.88 -6.03
C SER A 56 -0.20 16.79 -7.03
N GLN A 57 1.12 16.73 -7.12
CA GLN A 57 1.90 17.46 -8.13
C GLN A 57 1.53 17.05 -9.55
N VAL A 58 1.43 15.75 -9.84
CA VAL A 58 1.02 15.24 -11.15
C VAL A 58 -0.39 15.74 -11.51
N THR A 59 -1.32 15.70 -10.57
CA THR A 59 -2.70 16.19 -10.79
C THR A 59 -2.71 17.69 -11.08
N ALA A 60 -1.93 18.48 -10.34
CA ALA A 60 -1.79 19.92 -10.56
C ALA A 60 -1.17 20.22 -11.94
N LEU A 61 -0.12 19.51 -12.33
CA LEU A 61 0.52 19.66 -13.64
C LEU A 61 -0.46 19.31 -14.78
N ASN A 62 -1.22 18.23 -14.64
CA ASN A 62 -2.24 17.86 -15.63
C ASN A 62 -3.31 18.93 -15.79
N GLN A 63 -3.72 19.59 -14.71
CA GLN A 63 -4.62 20.75 -14.81
C GLN A 63 -3.94 21.93 -15.50
N GLY A 64 -2.67 22.21 -15.16
CA GLY A 64 -1.89 23.26 -15.83
C GLY A 64 -1.79 23.04 -17.34
N ILE A 65 -1.57 21.80 -17.78
CA ILE A 65 -1.55 21.43 -19.21
C ILE A 65 -2.91 21.70 -19.86
N ARG A 66 -4.03 21.33 -19.22
CA ARG A 66 -5.37 21.63 -19.73
C ARG A 66 -5.58 23.14 -19.87
N ASN A 67 -5.29 23.90 -18.82
CA ASN A 67 -5.41 25.36 -18.84
C ASN A 67 -4.57 26.00 -19.95
N ALA A 68 -3.35 25.49 -20.21
CA ALA A 68 -2.50 25.98 -21.28
C ALA A 68 -3.09 25.69 -22.67
N ASN A 69 -3.65 24.49 -22.88
CA ASN A 69 -4.33 24.15 -24.13
C ASN A 69 -5.59 25.00 -24.35
N ASP A 70 -6.34 25.28 -23.29
CA ASP A 70 -7.51 26.17 -23.37
C ASP A 70 -7.09 27.60 -23.75
N ALA A 71 -6.00 28.10 -23.16
CA ALA A 71 -5.45 29.41 -23.50
C ALA A 71 -4.94 29.47 -24.95
N ILE A 72 -4.28 28.42 -25.44
CA ILE A 72 -3.87 28.30 -26.84
C ILE A 72 -5.10 28.35 -27.76
N SER A 73 -6.15 27.60 -27.42
CA SER A 73 -7.39 27.55 -28.22
C SER A 73 -8.08 28.92 -28.27
N MET A 74 -8.10 29.65 -27.15
CA MET A 74 -8.59 31.03 -27.12
C MET A 74 -7.78 31.95 -28.03
N VAL A 75 -6.45 31.89 -27.97
CA VAL A 75 -5.57 32.73 -28.81
C VAL A 75 -5.71 32.39 -30.28
N GLN A 76 -5.90 31.13 -30.63
CA GLN A 76 -6.09 30.69 -32.03
C GLN A 76 -7.47 31.07 -32.59
N THR A 77 -8.47 31.28 -31.73
CA THR A 77 -9.83 31.67 -32.14
C THR A 77 -10.03 33.19 -32.16
N ALA A 78 -9.15 33.96 -31.50
CA ALA A 78 -9.12 35.42 -31.52
C ALA A 78 -8.52 35.97 -32.82
#